data_AF-A0A958CQ23-F1
#
_entry.id   AF-A0A958CQ23-F1
#
_cell.length_a   1.000
_cell.length_b   1.000
_cell.length_c   1.000
_cell.angle_alpha   90.00
_cell.angle_beta   90.00
_cell.angle_gamma   90.00
#
_symmetry.space_group_name_H-M   'P 1'
#
loop_
_entity.id
_entity.type
_entity.pdbx_description
1 polymer ?
#
loop_
_entity_poly.entity_id
_entity_poly.type
_entity_poly.pdbx_seq_one_letter_code
_entity_poly.pdbx_strand_id
1 'polypeptide(L)'
;RWYLFFISVKLQRALRGLESEARDPDFGDDMPKDSDGTAKIALIAIDRSTGAWATLMNTYPERRTTTLPILALLARLRHDLEVEFPAAWAFIRPGFDEIDDAQD
;
A
#
# COMPACT_ATOMS: atom_id res chain seq x y z
N ARG A 1 17.55 -2.08 -1.12
CA ARG A 1 17.20 -2.54 -2.50
C ARG A 1 15.86 -3.29 -2.57
N TRP A 2 15.39 -3.94 -1.50
CA TRP A 2 14.20 -4.80 -1.49
C TRP A 2 12.89 -4.08 -1.89
N TYR A 3 12.64 -2.85 -1.41
CA TYR A 3 11.38 -2.15 -1.68
C TYR A 3 11.21 -1.59 -3.10
N LEU A 4 12.32 -1.39 -3.85
CA LEU A 4 12.27 -0.74 -5.16
C LEU A 4 11.39 -1.51 -6.15
N PHE A 5 11.52 -2.84 -6.19
CA PHE A 5 10.68 -3.71 -7.02
C PHE A 5 9.45 -4.22 -6.29
N PHE A 6 9.47 -4.24 -4.95
CA PHE A 6 8.37 -4.76 -4.15
C PHE A 6 7.10 -3.93 -4.31
N ILE A 7 7.20 -2.61 -4.22
CA ILE A 7 6.03 -1.72 -4.34
C ILE A 7 5.38 -1.90 -5.71
N SER A 8 6.15 -1.84 -6.81
CA SER A 8 5.60 -1.99 -8.15
C SER A 8 4.91 -3.33 -8.39
N VAL A 9 5.51 -4.44 -7.92
CA VAL A 9 4.91 -5.78 -8.07
C VAL A 9 3.61 -5.90 -7.25
N LYS A 10 3.57 -5.33 -6.04
CA LYS A 10 2.37 -5.38 -5.20
C LYS A 10 1.23 -4.51 -5.76
N LEU A 11 1.55 -3.33 -6.28
CA LEU A 11 0.58 -2.48 -6.98
C LEU A 11 -0.04 -3.23 -8.18
N GLN A 12 0.81 -3.83 -9.03
CA GLN A 12 0.33 -4.58 -10.20
C GLN A 12 -0.53 -5.78 -9.81
N ARG A 13 -0.17 -6.50 -8.74
CA ARG A 13 -0.97 -7.64 -8.27
C ARG A 13 -2.31 -7.18 -7.69
N ALA A 14 -2.35 -6.10 -6.91
CA ALA A 14 -3.59 -5.56 -6.36
C ALA A 14 -4.57 -5.17 -7.49
N LEU A 15 -4.09 -4.41 -8.48
CA LEU A 15 -4.91 -3.99 -9.62
C LEU A 15 -5.41 -5.17 -10.46
N ARG A 16 -4.56 -6.16 -10.74
CA ARG A 16 -4.97 -7.37 -11.46
C ARG A 16 -5.96 -8.22 -10.66
N GLY A 17 -5.78 -8.27 -9.34
CA GLY A 17 -6.72 -8.92 -8.43
C GLY A 17 -8.09 -8.27 -8.51
N LEU A 18 -8.14 -6.94 -8.36
CA LEU A 18 -9.36 -6.16 -8.45
C LEU A 18 -10.08 -6.35 -9.79
N GLU A 19 -9.35 -6.32 -10.90
CA GLU A 19 -9.90 -6.56 -12.24
C GLU A 19 -10.45 -7.99 -12.39
N SER A 20 -9.75 -8.99 -11.81
CA SER A 20 -10.19 -10.38 -11.84
C SER A 20 -11.46 -10.59 -11.01
N GLU A 21 -11.49 -10.04 -9.79
CA GLU A 21 -12.63 -10.08 -8.87
C GLU A 21 -13.85 -9.40 -9.51
N ALA A 22 -13.67 -8.24 -10.15
CA ALA A 22 -14.76 -7.52 -10.83
C ALA A 22 -15.31 -8.23 -12.08
N ARG A 23 -14.56 -9.18 -12.67
CA ARG A 23 -14.97 -9.94 -13.85
C ARG A 23 -15.56 -11.31 -13.51
N ASP A 24 -15.40 -11.76 -12.28
CA ASP A 24 -15.89 -13.05 -11.84
C ASP A 24 -17.37 -12.92 -11.43
N PRO A 25 -18.32 -13.55 -12.16
CA PRO A 25 -19.74 -13.45 -11.86
C PRO A 25 -20.13 -14.13 -10.54
N ASP A 26 -19.29 -15.02 -10.02
CA ASP A 26 -19.50 -15.70 -8.75
C ASP A 26 -18.89 -14.93 -7.57
N PHE A 27 -18.15 -13.85 -7.84
CA PHE A 27 -17.54 -13.01 -6.80
C PHE A 27 -18.56 -12.01 -6.25
N GLY A 28 -19.09 -12.33 -5.06
CA GLY A 28 -20.06 -11.49 -4.36
C GLY A 28 -19.41 -10.40 -3.49
N ASP A 29 -20.17 -9.34 -3.18
CA ASP A 29 -19.71 -8.24 -2.32
C ASP A 29 -19.34 -8.66 -0.89
N ASP A 30 -19.91 -9.77 -0.41
CA ASP A 30 -19.62 -10.33 0.92
C ASP A 30 -18.31 -11.16 0.96
N MET A 31 -17.65 -11.37 -0.18
CA MET A 31 -16.41 -12.14 -0.26
C MET A 31 -15.20 -11.27 0.10
N PRO A 32 -14.23 -11.78 0.89
CA PRO A 32 -12.99 -11.09 1.15
C PRO A 32 -12.21 -10.84 -0.15
N LYS A 33 -11.86 -9.58 -0.42
CA LYS A 33 -11.06 -9.18 -1.58
C LYS A 33 -9.58 -9.38 -1.29
N ASP A 34 -8.92 -10.34 -1.96
CA ASP A 34 -7.46 -10.53 -1.86
C ASP A 34 -6.72 -9.29 -2.39
N SER A 35 -7.35 -8.58 -3.33
CA SER A 35 -6.84 -7.32 -3.86
C SER A 35 -6.66 -6.25 -2.77
N ASP A 36 -7.60 -6.10 -1.83
CA ASP A 36 -7.49 -5.21 -0.67
C ASP A 36 -6.33 -5.61 0.26
N GLY A 37 -6.15 -6.92 0.51
CA GLY A 37 -5.03 -7.41 1.32
C GLY A 37 -3.67 -7.17 0.65
N THR A 38 -3.60 -7.34 -0.67
CA THR A 38 -2.41 -7.00 -1.45
C THR A 38 -2.14 -5.49 -1.44
N ALA A 39 -3.18 -4.67 -1.56
CA ALA A 39 -3.09 -3.21 -1.47
C ALA A 39 -2.59 -2.75 -0.09
N LYS A 40 -3.08 -3.34 1.01
CA LYS A 40 -2.57 -3.06 2.37
C LYS A 40 -1.07 -3.28 2.48
N ILE A 41 -0.56 -4.37 1.92
CA ILE A 41 0.88 -4.66 1.92
C ILE A 41 1.67 -3.60 1.12
N ALA A 42 1.14 -3.15 -0.02
CA ALA A 42 1.75 -2.07 -0.78
C ALA A 42 1.76 -0.74 -0.01
N LEU A 43 0.64 -0.38 0.64
CA LEU A 43 0.54 0.81 1.51
C LEU A 43 1.59 0.79 2.63
N ILE A 44 1.71 -0.33 3.35
CA ILE A 44 2.73 -0.50 4.41
C ILE A 44 4.16 -0.32 3.85
N ALA A 45 4.43 -0.86 2.66
CA ALA A 45 5.72 -0.69 2.01
C ALA A 45 6.00 0.75 1.59
N ILE A 46 4.97 1.46 1.09
CA ILE A 46 5.05 2.88 0.74
C ILE A 46 5.32 3.72 2.00
N ASP A 47 4.58 3.52 3.10
CA ASP A 47 4.78 4.26 4.35
C ASP A 47 6.20 4.06 4.91
N ARG A 48 6.69 2.81 4.93
CA ARG A 48 8.07 2.50 5.35
C ARG A 48 9.11 3.16 4.45
N SER A 49 8.88 3.15 3.13
CA SER A 49 9.75 3.82 2.17
C SER A 49 9.75 5.33 2.37
N THR A 50 8.59 5.94 2.58
CA THR A 50 8.43 7.38 2.86
C THR A 50 9.21 7.77 4.12
N GLY A 51 9.08 7.01 5.21
CA GLY A 51 9.83 7.25 6.45
C GLY A 51 11.36 7.17 6.25
N ALA A 52 11.83 6.18 5.48
CA ALA A 52 13.24 6.05 5.15
C ALA A 52 13.78 7.22 4.31
N TRP A 53 13.06 7.62 3.26
CA TRP A 53 13.44 8.75 2.42
C TRP A 53 13.35 10.09 3.15
N ALA A 54 12.37 10.27 4.03
CA ALA A 54 12.27 11.46 4.87
C ALA A 54 13.46 11.56 5.84
N THR A 55 13.86 10.43 6.43
CA THR A 55 15.07 10.36 7.27
C THR A 55 16.31 10.75 6.46
N LEU A 56 16.50 10.19 5.27
CA LEU A 56 17.63 10.54 4.40
C LEU A 56 17.64 12.02 4.00
N MET A 57 16.48 12.61 3.69
CA MET A 57 16.36 14.02 3.34
C MET A 57 16.76 14.93 4.50
N ASN A 58 16.43 14.55 5.73
CA ASN A 58 16.77 15.31 6.93
C ASN A 58 18.25 15.17 7.29
N THR A 59 18.84 13.99 7.12
CA THR A 59 20.25 13.72 7.41
C THR A 59 21.20 14.31 6.37
N TYR A 60 20.76 14.41 5.10
CA TYR A 60 21.58 14.88 3.97
C TYR A 60 20.90 16.02 3.22
N PRO A 61 20.87 17.26 3.77
CA PRO A 61 20.20 18.40 3.15
C PRO A 61 20.67 18.72 1.73
N GLU A 62 21.93 18.41 1.39
CA GLU A 62 22.52 18.58 0.07
C GLU A 62 21.87 17.69 -1.00
N ARG A 63 21.19 16.61 -0.60
CA ARG A 63 20.46 15.69 -1.47
C ARG A 63 18.96 15.98 -1.53
N ARG A 64 18.50 17.10 -0.96
CA ARG A 64 17.07 17.45 -0.93
C ARG A 64 16.45 17.49 -2.32
N THR A 65 17.13 18.10 -3.29
CA THR A 65 16.62 18.24 -4.68
C THR A 65 16.40 16.89 -5.36
N THR A 66 17.20 15.87 -5.04
CA THR A 66 17.02 14.52 -5.61
C THR A 66 16.06 13.65 -4.80
N THR A 67 15.87 13.94 -3.52
CA THR A 67 15.01 13.15 -2.62
C THR A 67 13.55 13.61 -2.65
N LEU A 68 13.30 14.92 -2.78
CA LEU A 68 11.95 15.48 -2.76
C LEU A 68 11.03 14.88 -3.85
N PRO A 69 11.46 14.68 -5.11
CA PRO A 69 10.63 14.04 -6.12
C PRO A 69 10.23 12.59 -5.77
N ILE A 70 11.09 11.86 -5.05
CA ILE A 70 10.80 10.49 -4.62
C ILE A 70 9.69 10.49 -3.56
N LEU A 71 9.79 11.40 -2.58
CA LEU A 71 8.75 11.59 -1.56
C LEU A 71 7.41 12.01 -2.17
N ALA A 72 7.43 12.92 -3.15
CA ALA A 72 6.23 13.33 -3.88
C ALA A 72 5.59 12.16 -4.63
N LEU A 73 6.39 11.32 -5.29
CA LEU A 73 5.90 10.11 -5.97
C LEU A 73 5.28 9.11 -4.98
N LEU A 74 5.93 8.86 -3.84
CA LEU A 74 5.40 7.96 -2.82
C LEU A 74 4.08 8.48 -2.23
N ALA A 75 3.98 9.79 -1.98
CA ALA A 75 2.75 10.41 -1.50
C ALA A 75 1.60 10.27 -2.51
N ARG A 76 1.88 10.48 -3.80
CA ARG A 76 0.89 10.27 -4.87
C ARG A 76 0.46 8.81 -4.95
N LEU A 77 1.40 7.87 -4.93
CA LEU A 77 1.10 6.43 -4.98
C LEU A 77 0.25 5.99 -3.78
N ARG A 78 0.54 6.51 -2.59
CA ARG A 78 -0.24 6.24 -1.38
C ARG A 78 -1.68 6.71 -1.57
N HIS A 79 -1.87 7.96 -1.99
CA HIS A 79 -3.19 8.54 -2.21
C HIS A 79 -3.99 7.77 -3.27
N ASP A 80 -3.39 7.54 -4.44
CA ASP A 80 -4.05 6.82 -5.55
C ASP A 80 -4.50 5.42 -5.09
N LEU A 81 -3.69 4.74 -4.28
CA LEU A 81 -4.00 3.40 -3.80
C LEU A 81 -5.08 3.39 -2.71
N GLU A 82 -5.12 4.39 -1.83
CA GLU A 82 -6.21 4.54 -0.85
C GLU A 82 -7.56 4.86 -1.50
N VAL A 83 -7.54 5.60 -2.61
CA VAL A 83 -8.74 5.89 -3.40
C VAL A 83 -9.24 4.63 -4.11
N GLU A 84 -8.32 3.87 -4.73
CA GLU A 84 -8.67 2.65 -5.48
C GLU A 84 -9.11 1.50 -4.56
N PHE A 85 -8.50 1.39 -3.37
CA PHE A 85 -8.75 0.32 -2.39
C PHE A 85 -9.18 0.89 -1.04
N PRO A 86 -10.41 1.42 -0.93
CA PRO A 86 -10.89 2.11 0.28
C PRO A 86 -10.94 1.20 1.52
N ALA A 87 -11.04 -0.12 1.33
CA ALA A 87 -11.06 -1.10 2.42
C ALA A 87 -9.68 -1.68 2.77
N ALA A 88 -8.61 -1.30 2.05
CA ALA A 88 -7.28 -1.88 2.23
C ALA A 88 -6.77 -1.75 3.67
N TRP A 89 -6.95 -0.61 4.34
CA TRP A 89 -6.49 -0.44 5.73
C TRP A 89 -7.25 -1.32 6.71
N ALA A 90 -8.55 -1.51 6.48
CA ALA A 90 -9.43 -2.35 7.31
C ALA A 90 -9.18 -3.86 7.09
N PHE A 91 -8.55 -4.26 5.99
CA PHE A 91 -8.25 -5.66 5.71
C PHE A 91 -7.37 -6.27 6.82
N ILE A 92 -7.83 -7.34 7.46
CA ILE A 92 -7.08 -8.06 8.49
C ILE A 92 -6.20 -9.12 7.82
N ARG A 93 -4.88 -8.97 7.91
CA ARG A 93 -3.93 -9.97 7.40
C ARG A 93 -3.75 -11.07 8.46
N PRO A 94 -4.21 -12.31 8.24
CA PRO A 94 -4.12 -13.37 9.24
C PRO A 94 -2.67 -13.62 9.66
N GLY A 95 -2.41 -13.62 10.96
CA GLY A 95 -1.06 -13.79 11.53
C GLY A 95 -0.15 -12.55 11.45
N PHE A 96 -0.66 -11.40 11.02
CA PHE A 96 0.08 -10.12 10.98
C PHE A 96 -0.67 -8.94 11.61
N ASP A 97 -2.00 -8.91 11.47
CA ASP A 97 -2.87 -7.88 12.05
C ASP A 97 -3.83 -8.54 13.04
N GLU A 98 -4.16 -7.82 14.11
CA GLU A 98 -5.18 -8.20 15.10
C GLU A 98 -6.33 -7.19 15.04
N ILE A 99 -7.54 -7.62 15.42
CA ILE A 99 -8.64 -6.69 15.70
C ILE A 99 -8.36 -6.17 17.10
N ASP A 100 -8.20 -4.85 17.28
CA ASP A 100 -8.19 -4.28 18.62
C ASP A 100 -9.59 -4.47 19.21
N ASP A 101 -9.77 -5.51 20.03
CA ASP A 101 -10.99 -5.78 20.81
C ASP A 101 -11.12 -4.78 21.99
N ALA A 102 -10.84 -3.50 21.74
CA ALA A 102 -10.87 -2.45 22.75
C ALA A 102 -12.11 -1.56 22.55
N GLN A 103 -13.26 -2.07 22.97
CA GLN A 103 -14.36 -1.32 23.60
C GLN A 103 -15.52 -2.26 23.97
N ASP A 104 -15.41 -2.86 25.17
CA ASP A 104 -16.56 -3.17 26.04
C ASP A 104 -16.88 -1.92 26.90
#